data_AF-A0AA95HTU8-F1
#
_entry.id   AF-A0AA95HTU8-F1
#
_cell.length_a   1.000
_cell.length_b   1.000
_cell.length_c   1.000
_cell.angle_alpha   90.00
_cell.angle_beta   90.00
_cell.angle_gamma   90.00
#
_symmetry.space_group_name_H-M   'P 1'
#
loop_
_entity.id
_entity.type
_entity.pdbx_description
1 polymer ?
#
loop_
_entity_poly.entity_id
_entity_poly.type
_entity_poly.pdbx_seq_one_letter_code
_entity_poly.pdbx_strand_id
1 'polypeptide(L)'
;MKNLLVVLLFSLSILQGCNNMDENKQEEILEKAIHAANEEFKKQMGWEIVVDDHEFTTRTEGTELFLYGYKKGDKQNKITATVDYSEEYKVQSIGYTEK
;
A
#
# COMPACT_ATOMS: atom_id res chain seq x y z
N MET A 1 33.59 -19.08 -15.81
CA MET A 1 32.55 -18.46 -16.65
C MET A 1 31.21 -18.58 -15.94
N LYS A 2 30.59 -17.43 -15.65
CA LYS A 2 29.15 -17.17 -15.49
C LYS A 2 28.36 -17.99 -14.45
N ASN A 3 28.20 -17.35 -13.30
CA ASN A 3 26.94 -16.97 -12.65
C ASN A 3 25.81 -18.00 -12.70
N LEU A 4 25.56 -18.66 -11.57
CA LEU A 4 24.22 -19.17 -11.25
C LEU A 4 23.67 -18.36 -10.08
N LEU A 5 23.24 -17.13 -10.39
CA LEU A 5 22.42 -16.33 -9.50
C LEU A 5 21.02 -16.96 -9.55
N VAL A 6 20.67 -17.75 -8.53
CA VAL A 6 19.29 -18.21 -8.34
C VAL A 6 18.48 -16.98 -7.93
N VAL A 7 17.96 -16.27 -8.93
CA VAL A 7 16.92 -15.27 -8.71
C VAL A 7 15.69 -16.06 -8.30
N LEU A 8 15.43 -16.08 -7.00
CA LEU A 8 14.17 -16.49 -6.44
C LEU A 8 13.14 -15.46 -6.94
N LEU A 9 12.61 -15.69 -8.14
CA LEU A 9 11.37 -15.09 -8.59
C LEU A 9 10.32 -15.60 -7.61
N PHE A 10 10.13 -14.88 -6.50
CA PHE A 10 8.83 -14.84 -5.86
C PHE A 10 7.89 -14.43 -6.98
N SER A 11 7.25 -15.43 -7.57
CA SER A 11 6.05 -15.24 -8.35
C SER A 11 5.18 -14.33 -7.49
N LEU A 12 5.07 -13.05 -7.88
CA LEU A 12 3.99 -12.20 -7.46
C LEU A 12 2.74 -12.96 -7.90
N SER A 13 2.23 -13.79 -7.00
CA SER A 13 0.86 -14.22 -7.04
C SER A 13 0.09 -12.92 -6.96
N ILE A 14 -0.32 -12.43 -8.13
CA ILE A 14 -1.23 -11.30 -8.25
C ILE A 14 -2.44 -11.73 -7.42
N LEU A 15 -2.54 -11.25 -6.18
CA LEU A 15 -3.80 -11.31 -5.45
C LEU A 15 -4.71 -10.42 -6.28
N GLN A 16 -5.47 -11.06 -7.16
CA GLN A 16 -6.44 -10.41 -8.04
C GLN A 16 -7.56 -9.85 -7.17
N GLY A 17 -7.29 -8.73 -6.53
CA GLY A 17 -8.30 -7.83 -6.00
C GLY A 17 -9.11 -7.26 -7.15
N CYS A 18 -10.43 -7.48 -7.11
CA CYS A 18 -11.43 -6.92 -8.03
C CYS A 18 -11.07 -6.97 -9.53
N ASN A 19 -11.23 -8.15 -10.13
CA ASN A 19 -10.98 -8.51 -11.53
C ASN A 19 -11.75 -7.73 -12.64
N ASN A 20 -12.45 -6.63 -12.35
CA ASN A 20 -13.27 -5.90 -13.35
C ASN A 20 -13.18 -4.37 -13.25
N MET A 21 -12.26 -3.80 -12.45
CA MET A 21 -12.09 -2.35 -12.37
C MET A 21 -11.13 -1.85 -13.45
N ASP A 22 -11.46 -0.73 -14.10
CA ASP A 22 -10.60 -0.08 -15.10
C ASP A 22 -9.25 0.34 -14.49
N GLU A 23 -8.14 0.12 -15.21
CA GLU A 23 -6.79 0.41 -14.72
C GLU A 23 -6.61 1.89 -14.34
N ASN A 24 -7.15 2.83 -15.12
CA ASN A 24 -7.05 4.26 -14.79
C ASN A 24 -7.81 4.57 -13.51
N LYS A 25 -8.91 3.84 -13.26
CA LYS A 25 -9.70 4.00 -12.04
C LYS A 25 -8.95 3.45 -10.82
N GLN A 26 -8.26 2.32 -10.96
CA GLN A 26 -7.41 1.77 -9.91
C GLN A 26 -6.27 2.73 -9.57
N GLU A 27 -5.61 3.30 -10.58
CA GLU A 27 -4.54 4.28 -10.38
C GLU A 27 -5.04 5.54 -9.64
N GLU A 28 -6.20 6.10 -10.05
CA GLU A 28 -6.81 7.24 -9.37
C GLU A 28 -7.12 6.95 -7.89
N ILE A 29 -7.64 5.75 -7.59
CA ILE A 29 -7.93 5.32 -6.21
C ILE A 29 -6.64 5.18 -5.42
N LEU A 30 -5.62 4.56 -6.01
CA LEU A 30 -4.32 4.36 -5.37
C LEU A 30 -3.67 5.70 -5.00
N GLU A 31 -3.61 6.66 -5.93
CA GLU A 31 -3.02 7.98 -5.67
C GLU A 31 -3.70 8.71 -4.49
N LYS A 32 -5.03 8.71 -4.48
CA LYS A 32 -5.82 9.36 -3.42
C LYS A 32 -5.68 8.65 -2.08
N ALA A 33 -5.64 7.32 -2.07
CA ALA A 33 -5.41 6.55 -0.85
C ALA A 33 -4.00 6.76 -0.29
N ILE A 34 -2.97 6.82 -1.15
CA ILE A 34 -1.60 7.16 -0.75
C ILE A 34 -1.55 8.56 -0.12
N HIS A 35 -2.24 9.54 -0.72
CA HIS A 35 -2.33 10.89 -0.16
C HIS A 35 -2.97 10.88 1.24
N ALA A 36 -4.12 10.23 1.40
CA ALA A 36 -4.81 10.13 2.68
C ALA A 36 -3.95 9.44 3.76
N ALA A 37 -3.29 8.33 3.41
CA ALA A 37 -2.39 7.64 4.31
C ALA A 37 -1.20 8.53 4.73
N ASN A 38 -0.59 9.24 3.79
CA ASN A 38 0.55 10.12 4.09
C ASN A 38 0.15 11.28 5.02
N GLU A 39 -1.02 11.88 4.83
CA GLU A 39 -1.53 12.90 5.74
C GLU A 39 -1.79 12.34 7.14
N GLU A 40 -2.36 11.13 7.26
CA GLU A 40 -2.61 10.51 8.56
C GLU A 40 -1.30 10.14 9.28
N PHE A 41 -0.30 9.60 8.58
CA PHE A 41 1.03 9.35 9.14
C PHE A 41 1.74 10.65 9.56
N LYS A 42 1.63 11.72 8.77
CA LYS A 42 2.20 13.02 9.10
C LYS A 42 1.54 13.62 10.35
N LYS A 43 0.22 13.50 10.46
CA LYS A 43 -0.57 13.97 11.59
C LYS A 43 -0.29 13.19 12.88
N GLN A 44 -0.26 11.86 12.81
CA GLN A 44 -0.11 11.01 14.01
C GLN A 44 1.36 10.83 14.44
N MET A 45 2.28 10.73 13.48
CA MET A 45 3.67 10.34 13.72
C MET A 45 4.70 11.42 13.32
N GLY A 46 4.29 12.45 12.58
CA GLY A 46 5.21 13.39 11.94
C GLY A 46 6.03 12.76 10.82
N TRP A 47 5.60 11.63 10.25
CA TRP A 47 6.32 10.91 9.22
C TRP A 47 5.77 11.23 7.83
N GLU A 48 6.67 11.44 6.86
CA GLU A 48 6.36 11.24 5.45
C GLU A 48 6.62 9.77 5.11
N ILE A 49 5.74 9.16 4.32
CA ILE A 49 5.88 7.77 3.90
C ILE A 49 6.12 7.65 2.40
N VAL A 50 6.67 6.51 1.99
CA VAL A 50 6.74 6.06 0.60
C VAL A 50 6.05 4.70 0.54
N VAL A 51 5.01 4.60 -0.29
CA VAL A 51 4.31 3.35 -0.58
C VAL A 51 5.02 2.65 -1.75
N ASP A 52 5.36 1.38 -1.58
CA ASP A 52 6.05 0.57 -2.59
C ASP A 52 5.28 -0.69 -2.99
N ASP A 53 4.18 -1.01 -2.29
CA ASP A 53 3.27 -2.09 -2.64
C ASP A 53 1.84 -1.80 -2.15
N HIS A 54 0.84 -2.43 -2.79
CA HIS A 54 -0.57 -2.27 -2.44
C HIS A 54 -1.41 -3.49 -2.82
N GLU A 55 -2.52 -3.68 -2.12
CA GLU A 55 -3.48 -4.76 -2.38
C GLU A 55 -4.92 -4.23 -2.31
N PHE A 56 -5.63 -4.25 -3.45
CA PHE A 56 -7.08 -4.12 -3.44
C PHE A 56 -7.67 -5.39 -2.83
N THR A 57 -8.44 -5.26 -1.75
CA THR A 57 -8.96 -6.44 -1.06
C THR A 57 -10.38 -6.73 -1.52
N THR A 58 -10.83 -7.96 -1.32
CA THR A 58 -12.27 -8.31 -1.42
C THR A 58 -12.96 -8.26 -0.04
N ARG A 59 -12.28 -7.73 0.98
CA ARG A 59 -12.85 -7.54 2.32
C ARG A 59 -13.79 -6.34 2.27
N THR A 60 -14.76 -6.31 3.17
CA THR A 60 -15.65 -5.14 3.35
C THR A 60 -16.23 -4.64 2.01
N GLU A 61 -16.90 -5.54 1.28
CA GLU A 61 -17.50 -5.24 -0.04
C GLU A 61 -16.50 -4.87 -1.16
N GLY A 62 -15.20 -5.00 -0.92
CA GLY A 62 -14.15 -4.75 -1.89
C GLY A 62 -13.68 -3.30 -1.94
N THR A 63 -14.01 -2.49 -0.93
CA THR A 63 -13.74 -1.04 -0.88
C THR A 63 -12.44 -0.68 -0.14
N GLU A 64 -11.75 -1.67 0.42
CA GLU A 64 -10.51 -1.47 1.16
C GLU A 64 -9.27 -1.68 0.28
N LEU A 65 -8.32 -0.76 0.40
CA LEU A 65 -6.98 -0.84 -0.17
C LEU A 65 -5.97 -0.94 0.98
N PHE A 66 -5.15 -2.00 0.95
CA PHE A 66 -4.00 -2.13 1.84
C PHE A 66 -2.77 -1.51 1.17
N LEU A 67 -2.08 -0.64 1.89
CA LEU A 67 -0.87 0.02 1.45
C LEU A 67 0.30 -0.46 2.31
N TYR A 68 1.42 -0.75 1.66
CA TYR A 68 2.66 -1.16 2.30
C TYR A 68 3.78 -0.22 1.88
N GLY A 69 4.69 0.06 2.81
CA GLY A 69 5.74 1.01 2.52
C GLY A 69 6.75 1.18 3.64
N TYR A 70 7.36 2.35 3.66
CA TYR A 70 8.31 2.74 4.68
C TYR A 70 8.34 4.25 4.92
N LYS A 71 8.91 4.67 6.05
CA LYS A 71 9.18 6.08 6.34
C LYS A 71 10.20 6.65 5.34
N LYS A 72 9.89 7.78 4.72
CA LYS A 72 10.79 8.46 3.80
C LYS A 72 12.13 8.78 4.48
N GLY A 73 13.23 8.41 3.81
CA GLY A 73 14.58 8.52 4.35
C GLY A 73 15.01 7.38 5.26
N ASP A 74 14.11 6.46 5.64
CA ASP A 74 14.43 5.31 6.48
C ASP A 74 13.62 4.06 6.11
N LYS A 75 14.20 3.24 5.25
CA LYS A 75 13.57 2.00 4.75
C LYS A 75 13.44 0.90 5.82
N GLN A 76 14.10 1.04 6.97
CA GLN A 76 13.99 0.05 8.06
C GLN A 76 12.68 0.19 8.83
N ASN A 77 12.14 1.42 8.89
CA ASN A 77 10.86 1.72 9.48
C ASN A 77 9.74 1.42 8.49
N LYS A 78 9.24 0.18 8.51
CA LYS A 78 8.16 -0.31 7.66
C LYS A 78 6.82 0.19 8.15
N ILE A 79 5.91 0.47 7.21
CA ILE A 79 4.54 0.92 7.49
C ILE A 79 3.51 0.09 6.74
N THR A 80 2.30 0.10 7.28
CA THR A 80 1.08 -0.39 6.63
C THR A 80 -0.05 0.61 6.84
N ALA A 81 -0.95 0.73 5.88
CA ALA A 81 -2.22 1.45 6.06
C ALA A 81 -3.38 0.68 5.42
N THR A 82 -4.56 0.81 6.01
CA THR A 82 -5.82 0.37 5.38
C THR A 82 -6.66 1.61 5.10
N VAL A 83 -7.04 1.79 3.85
CA VAL A 83 -7.84 2.92 3.39
C VAL A 83 -9.13 2.39 2.76
N ASP A 84 -10.27 2.90 3.22
CA ASP A 84 -11.56 2.65 2.60
C ASP A 84 -11.85 3.75 1.59
N TYR A 85 -11.79 3.43 0.30
CA TYR A 85 -11.98 4.41 -0.77
C TYR A 85 -13.47 4.72 -1.05
N SER A 86 -14.40 3.99 -0.42
CA SER A 86 -15.84 4.28 -0.49
C SER A 86 -16.29 5.30 0.57
N GLU A 87 -15.59 5.36 1.72
CA GLU A 87 -15.81 6.34 2.78
C GLU A 87 -14.88 7.55 2.64
N GLU A 88 -14.87 8.22 1.48
CA GLU A 88 -14.03 9.41 1.23
C GLU A 88 -12.53 9.19 1.53
N TYR A 89 -11.98 8.01 1.22
CA TYR A 89 -10.59 7.65 1.50
C TYR A 89 -10.21 7.68 2.99
N LYS A 90 -11.16 7.32 3.85
CA LYS A 90 -10.92 7.22 5.29
C LYS A 90 -9.86 6.18 5.61
N VAL A 91 -8.84 6.60 6.36
CA VAL A 91 -7.81 5.72 6.89
C VAL A 91 -8.37 4.98 8.10
N GLN A 92 -8.65 3.68 7.94
CA GLN A 92 -9.24 2.84 8.99
C GLN A 92 -8.19 2.40 10.01
N SER A 93 -6.95 2.19 9.56
CA SER A 93 -5.83 1.83 10.43
C SER A 93 -4.48 2.21 9.82
N ILE A 94 -3.54 2.55 10.68
CA ILE A 94 -2.11 2.62 10.36
C ILE A 94 -1.34 1.65 11.25
N GLY A 95 -0.24 1.12 10.74
CA GLY A 95 0.67 0.25 11.46
C GLY A 95 2.11 0.55 11.07
N TYR A 96 3.05 0.29 11.98
CA TYR A 96 4.47 0.52 11.74
C TYR A 96 5.33 -0.42 12.58
N THR A 97 6.56 -0.65 12.12
CA THR A 97 7.61 -1.32 12.90
C THR A 97 8.76 -0.36 13.08
N GLU A 98 9.05 0.02 14.33
CA GLU A 98 10.23 0.81 14.69
C GLU A 98 11.43 -0.11 14.90
N LYS A 99 12.56 0.24 14.26
CA LYS A 99 13.86 -0.43 14.43
C LYS A 99 14.90 0.49 15.05
#